data_AF-A0A151X0L6-F1
#
_entry.id   AF-A0A151X0L6-F1
#
_cell.length_a   1.000
_cell.length_b   1.000
_cell.length_c   1.000
_cell.angle_alpha   90.00
_cell.angle_beta   90.00
_cell.angle_gamma   90.00
#
_symmetry.space_group_name_H-M   'P 1'
#
loop_
_entity.id
_entity.type
_entity.pdbx_description
1 polymer ?
#
loop_
_entity_poly.entity_id
_entity_poly.type
_entity_poly.pdbx_seq_one_letter_code
_entity_poly.pdbx_strand_id
1 'polypeptide(L)'
;MATNTVTATATSNPRGKVLTEDNVFVNLRKMEYAVRGPLFIRALEIEKELQKGVEKPFKEVIKVNTGDAHAMGQQPITFLRQVLTLTVSPNLLNDPSYPEDAKDRARMILGNCNGGSVGSYSETRGIECIRKHVAQYIQERDGGIPCDYYNIILSNGASIGIKSFLNLFNERIDDKPSGVLIPIPQYPLYSATLAEFGLAQIGYYLYEDNKWSLEISELERALREVENTCNPRVLVVINPGNPTGQVLTRKNIENVIRFAYKHHLFLLADEVYQDNIYDKDSAFHSFKKVTIEMGEPYSKMELASFMSISKGYMGECGIRGGYAEIINMDPKVMKVLLNSISVMCPTVLGQIVMDVVVNPPRSNEPSYELFQKEKEKILRSLAEKSQLVDDVLNSIPGYKTNPPMGAMYAFPRFELPSKVIEAARAKGQEPDVFYAFELLENTGILVLPGSCFGQIPGTNHFRTTILPQKKKIKTMLEELKQFHIKFLEKYS
;
A
#
# COMPACT_ATOMS: atom_id res chain seq x y z
N MET A 1 19.11 -63.49 51.28
CA MET A 1 17.80 -63.61 50.61
C MET A 1 17.39 -62.23 50.10
N ALA A 2 17.07 -62.17 48.81
CA ALA A 2 16.39 -61.13 48.03
C ALA A 2 16.56 -59.63 48.41
N THR A 3 17.31 -58.97 47.54
CA THR A 3 17.23 -57.56 47.13
C THR A 3 15.81 -57.12 46.76
N ASN A 4 15.37 -55.95 47.24
CA ASN A 4 14.26 -55.20 46.65
C ASN A 4 14.80 -53.92 45.99
N THR A 5 14.94 -53.99 44.68
CA THR A 5 15.12 -52.87 43.75
C THR A 5 13.83 -52.03 43.68
N VAL A 6 13.93 -50.75 44.02
CA VAL A 6 12.93 -49.74 43.65
C VAL A 6 13.36 -49.14 42.31
N THR A 7 12.74 -49.62 41.23
CA THR A 7 12.82 -48.99 39.92
C THR A 7 11.88 -47.79 39.89
N ALA A 8 12.43 -46.59 40.00
CA ALA A 8 11.72 -45.36 39.70
C ALA A 8 11.54 -45.27 38.18
N THR A 9 10.36 -45.61 37.68
CA THR A 9 9.94 -45.33 36.31
C THR A 9 9.66 -43.83 36.19
N ALA A 10 10.66 -43.08 35.74
CA ALA A 10 10.46 -41.73 35.25
C ALA A 10 9.63 -41.80 33.96
N THR A 11 8.31 -41.62 34.08
CA THR A 11 7.44 -41.38 32.93
C THR A 11 7.81 -40.05 32.32
N SER A 12 8.53 -40.08 31.20
CA SER A 12 8.80 -38.91 30.37
C SER A 12 7.48 -38.44 29.75
N ASN A 13 6.83 -37.48 30.40
CA ASN A 13 5.73 -36.76 29.77
C ASN A 13 6.31 -35.96 28.59
N PRO A 14 5.84 -36.12 27.34
CA PRO A 14 6.34 -35.36 26.22
C PRO A 14 6.09 -33.88 26.51
N ARG A 15 7.17 -33.10 26.63
CA ARG A 15 7.09 -31.67 26.94
C ARG A 15 6.18 -31.01 25.92
N GLY A 16 5.03 -30.49 26.37
CA GLY A 16 4.05 -29.82 25.51
C GLY A 16 4.66 -28.66 24.73
N LYS A 17 3.96 -28.20 23.68
CA LYS A 17 4.40 -27.02 22.92
C LYS A 17 4.41 -25.79 23.82
N VAL A 18 5.51 -25.02 23.79
CA VAL A 18 5.67 -23.77 24.57
C VAL A 18 4.72 -22.68 24.07
N LEU A 19 4.55 -22.59 22.75
CA LEU A 19 3.62 -21.68 22.09
C LEU A 19 2.50 -22.48 21.44
N THR A 20 1.27 -22.03 21.64
CA THR A 20 0.02 -22.59 21.14
C THR A 20 -0.89 -21.46 20.69
N GLU A 21 -1.98 -21.78 20.00
CA GLU A 21 -2.97 -20.77 19.63
C GLU A 21 -3.59 -20.09 20.87
N ASP A 22 -3.70 -20.77 22.00
CA ASP A 22 -4.32 -20.19 23.20
C ASP A 22 -3.43 -19.14 23.89
N ASN A 23 -2.11 -19.28 23.78
CA ASN A 23 -1.14 -18.43 24.49
C ASN A 23 -0.29 -17.51 23.60
N VAL A 24 -0.47 -17.55 22.28
CA VAL A 24 0.10 -16.51 21.39
C VAL A 24 -0.60 -15.17 21.62
N PHE A 25 0.16 -14.07 21.50
CA PHE A 25 -0.31 -12.72 21.79
C PHE A 25 -1.67 -12.45 21.11
N VAL A 26 -2.67 -12.11 21.91
CA VAL A 26 -4.08 -12.08 21.51
C VAL A 26 -4.34 -11.17 20.30
N ASN A 27 -3.62 -10.05 20.19
CA ASN A 27 -3.76 -9.13 19.07
C ASN A 27 -3.29 -9.73 17.74
N LEU A 28 -2.21 -10.54 17.76
CA LEU A 28 -1.72 -11.21 16.56
C LEU A 28 -2.68 -12.29 16.05
N ARG A 29 -3.53 -12.85 16.93
CA ARG A 29 -4.60 -13.79 16.51
C ARG A 29 -5.75 -13.09 15.79
N LYS A 30 -6.05 -11.86 16.20
CA LYS A 30 -7.10 -11.02 15.58
C LYS A 30 -6.61 -10.32 14.31
N MET A 31 -5.30 -10.31 14.06
CA MET A 31 -4.70 -9.68 12.91
C MET A 31 -4.97 -10.53 11.66
N GLU A 32 -5.86 -10.04 10.79
CA GLU A 32 -6.07 -10.62 9.47
C GLU A 32 -5.37 -9.78 8.40
N TYR A 33 -4.50 -10.40 7.60
CA TYR A 33 -3.90 -9.78 6.43
C TYR A 33 -4.29 -10.56 5.16
N ALA A 34 -5.49 -10.28 4.68
CA ALA A 34 -6.18 -11.11 3.70
C ALA A 34 -5.50 -11.18 2.30
N VAL A 35 -4.54 -10.29 2.01
CA VAL A 35 -3.75 -10.29 0.75
C VAL A 35 -3.01 -11.64 0.53
N ARG A 36 -2.72 -12.39 1.60
CA ARG A 36 -2.06 -13.70 1.56
C ARG A 36 -2.88 -14.81 2.25
N GLY A 37 -4.21 -14.69 2.24
CA GLY A 37 -5.13 -15.63 2.89
C GLY A 37 -5.37 -16.95 2.14
N PRO A 38 -6.41 -17.72 2.52
CA PRO A 38 -6.71 -19.04 1.95
C PRO A 38 -6.82 -19.09 0.42
N LEU A 39 -7.41 -18.05 -0.20
CA LEU A 39 -7.52 -17.95 -1.65
C LEU A 39 -6.14 -17.91 -2.34
N PHE A 40 -5.18 -17.19 -1.75
CA PHE A 40 -3.81 -17.14 -2.26
C PHE A 40 -3.09 -18.48 -2.09
N ILE A 41 -3.29 -19.16 -0.95
CA ILE A 41 -2.74 -20.51 -0.72
C ILE A 41 -3.27 -21.48 -1.78
N ARG A 42 -4.58 -21.45 -2.04
CA ARG A 42 -5.20 -22.29 -3.06
C ARG A 42 -4.64 -22.01 -4.46
N ALA A 43 -4.40 -20.74 -4.80
CA ALA A 43 -3.77 -20.39 -6.07
C ALA A 43 -2.35 -20.99 -6.20
N LEU A 44 -1.54 -21.00 -5.13
CA LEU A 44 -0.22 -21.65 -5.14
C LEU A 44 -0.31 -23.17 -5.30
N GLU A 45 -1.35 -23.81 -4.76
CA GLU A 45 -1.61 -25.23 -4.98
C GLU A 45 -1.96 -25.51 -6.43
N ILE A 46 -2.84 -24.71 -7.03
CA ILE A 46 -3.20 -24.82 -8.45
C ILE A 46 -1.96 -24.65 -9.35
N GLU A 47 -1.06 -23.71 -9.04
CA GLU A 47 0.21 -23.58 -9.77
C GLU A 47 1.05 -24.87 -9.71
N LYS A 48 1.12 -25.51 -8.54
CA LYS A 48 1.82 -26.79 -8.37
C LYS A 48 1.11 -27.94 -9.08
N GLU A 49 -0.23 -27.94 -9.13
CA GLU A 49 -1.04 -28.91 -9.89
C GLU A 49 -0.74 -28.78 -11.39
N LEU A 50 -0.75 -27.56 -11.93
CA LEU A 50 -0.43 -27.28 -13.34
C LEU A 50 1.01 -27.70 -13.69
N GLN A 51 1.99 -27.43 -12.81
CA GLN A 51 3.38 -27.89 -12.98
C GLN A 51 3.51 -29.41 -13.01
N LYS A 52 2.61 -30.14 -12.35
CA LYS A 52 2.52 -31.60 -12.37
C LYS A 52 1.72 -32.15 -13.56
N GLY A 53 1.19 -31.29 -14.43
CA GLY A 53 0.41 -31.68 -15.61
C GLY A 53 -1.05 -32.01 -15.32
N VAL A 54 -1.60 -31.61 -14.16
CA VAL A 54 -3.03 -31.75 -13.88
C VAL A 54 -3.81 -30.89 -14.87
N GLU A 55 -4.77 -31.50 -15.57
CA GLU A 55 -5.63 -30.77 -16.50
C GLU A 55 -6.59 -29.84 -15.76
N LYS A 56 -6.65 -28.58 -16.22
CA LYS A 56 -7.51 -27.51 -15.73
C LYS A 56 -8.11 -26.76 -16.93
N PRO A 57 -9.23 -26.04 -16.75
CA PRO A 57 -9.84 -25.24 -17.82
C PRO A 57 -8.96 -24.04 -18.28
N PHE A 58 -7.85 -23.79 -17.61
CA PHE A 58 -6.87 -22.73 -17.90
C PHE A 58 -5.44 -23.29 -17.82
N LYS A 59 -4.46 -22.52 -18.30
CA LYS A 59 -3.04 -22.94 -18.38
C LYS A 59 -2.13 -22.31 -17.34
N GLU A 60 -2.55 -21.22 -16.71
CA GLU A 60 -1.77 -20.52 -15.70
C GLU A 60 -2.69 -19.85 -14.68
N VAL A 61 -2.13 -19.50 -13.52
CA VAL A 61 -2.79 -18.62 -12.55
C VAL A 61 -2.44 -17.17 -12.89
N ILE A 62 -3.45 -16.34 -13.14
CA ILE A 62 -3.30 -14.92 -13.43
C ILE A 62 -3.41 -14.13 -12.12
N LYS A 63 -2.26 -13.74 -11.56
CA LYS A 63 -2.15 -13.07 -10.25
C LYS A 63 -2.46 -11.57 -10.30
N VAL A 64 -3.72 -11.19 -10.41
CA VAL A 64 -4.17 -9.77 -10.35
C VAL A 64 -4.56 -9.30 -8.95
N ASN A 65 -4.15 -10.04 -7.93
CA ASN A 65 -4.35 -9.70 -6.52
C ASN A 65 -3.30 -8.72 -5.96
N THR A 66 -2.14 -8.54 -6.61
CA THR A 66 -1.02 -7.75 -6.08
C THR A 66 -0.63 -6.57 -6.97
N GLY A 67 -0.21 -5.47 -6.35
CA GLY A 67 0.30 -4.29 -7.06
C GLY A 67 1.81 -4.32 -7.25
N ASP A 68 2.35 -5.39 -7.84
CA ASP A 68 3.78 -5.53 -8.14
C ASP A 68 4.00 -5.33 -9.64
N ALA A 69 4.51 -4.15 -10.01
CA ALA A 69 4.64 -3.74 -11.41
C ALA A 69 5.60 -4.64 -12.19
N HIS A 70 6.75 -4.98 -11.59
CA HIS A 70 7.77 -5.81 -12.24
C HIS A 70 7.34 -7.26 -12.39
N ALA A 71 6.63 -7.82 -11.39
CA ALA A 71 6.04 -9.15 -11.51
C ALA A 71 5.02 -9.25 -12.67
N MET A 72 4.44 -8.13 -13.10
CA MET A 72 3.49 -8.03 -14.21
C MET A 72 4.13 -7.57 -15.54
N GLY A 73 5.47 -7.52 -15.58
CA GLY A 73 6.24 -7.27 -16.79
C GLY A 73 6.53 -5.80 -17.10
N GLN A 74 6.28 -4.86 -16.18
CA GLN A 74 6.82 -3.51 -16.30
C GLN A 74 8.35 -3.59 -16.32
N GLN A 75 8.96 -2.89 -17.27
CA GLN A 75 10.42 -2.81 -17.34
C GLN A 75 10.94 -1.81 -16.30
N PRO A 76 12.07 -2.10 -15.65
CA PRO A 76 12.68 -1.16 -14.73
C PRO A 76 13.20 0.08 -15.47
N ILE A 77 13.21 1.23 -14.80
CA ILE A 77 13.83 2.45 -15.33
C ILE A 77 15.35 2.26 -15.40
N THR A 78 15.94 2.58 -16.54
CA THR A 78 17.36 2.33 -16.82
C THR A 78 18.26 3.10 -15.85
N PHE A 79 17.97 4.38 -15.64
CA PHE A 79 18.78 5.25 -14.77
C PHE A 79 18.80 4.77 -13.30
N LEU A 80 17.66 4.26 -12.79
CA LEU A 80 17.60 3.65 -11.45
C LEU A 80 18.57 2.47 -11.32
N ARG A 81 18.59 1.59 -12.33
CA ARG A 81 19.47 0.41 -12.37
C ARG A 81 20.95 0.79 -12.53
N GLN A 82 21.25 1.85 -13.28
CA GLN A 82 22.62 2.34 -13.46
C GLN A 82 23.18 2.88 -12.14
N VAL A 83 22.46 3.79 -11.46
CA VAL A 83 22.92 4.36 -10.18
C VAL A 83 23.06 3.27 -9.11
N LEU A 84 22.11 2.33 -9.02
CA LEU A 84 22.23 1.18 -8.12
C LEU A 84 23.45 0.31 -8.43
N THR A 85 23.68 -0.02 -9.69
CA THR A 85 24.84 -0.85 -10.09
C THR A 85 26.15 -0.15 -9.74
N LEU A 86 26.27 1.14 -10.02
CA LEU A 86 27.48 1.92 -9.75
C LEU A 86 27.75 2.13 -8.25
N THR A 87 26.70 2.19 -7.42
CA THR A 87 26.84 2.30 -5.96
C THR A 87 27.13 0.95 -5.30
N VAL A 88 26.60 -0.16 -5.83
CA VAL A 88 26.91 -1.53 -5.35
C VAL A 88 28.28 -2.01 -5.82
N SER A 89 28.68 -1.63 -7.04
CA SER A 89 29.96 -2.01 -7.66
C SER A 89 30.75 -0.77 -8.09
N PRO A 90 31.34 0.00 -7.14
CA PRO A 90 32.05 1.25 -7.44
C PRO A 90 33.24 1.11 -8.40
N ASN A 91 33.78 -0.10 -8.58
CA ASN A 91 34.81 -0.38 -9.58
C ASN A 91 34.36 -0.09 -11.03
N LEU A 92 33.04 0.01 -11.27
CA LEU A 92 32.46 0.34 -12.57
C LEU A 92 32.34 1.86 -12.81
N LEU A 93 32.73 2.72 -11.86
CA LEU A 93 32.67 4.18 -12.04
C LEU A 93 33.55 4.71 -13.20
N ASN A 94 34.57 3.95 -13.59
CA ASN A 94 35.44 4.27 -14.73
C ASN A 94 34.98 3.61 -16.05
N ASP A 95 33.93 2.81 -16.03
CA ASP A 95 33.42 2.10 -17.21
C ASP A 95 32.73 3.10 -18.16
N PRO A 96 33.13 3.18 -19.45
CA PRO A 96 32.56 4.12 -20.41
C PRO A 96 31.11 3.79 -20.78
N SER A 97 30.59 2.61 -20.44
CA SER A 97 29.22 2.16 -20.74
C SER A 97 28.16 2.87 -19.88
N TYR A 98 28.56 3.54 -18.80
CA TYR A 98 27.65 4.27 -17.92
C TYR A 98 27.74 5.78 -18.16
N PRO A 99 26.59 6.48 -18.20
CA PRO A 99 26.55 7.92 -18.43
C PRO A 99 27.11 8.69 -17.22
N GLU A 100 27.66 9.88 -17.47
CA GLU A 100 28.38 10.63 -16.44
C GLU A 100 27.48 11.10 -15.30
N ASP A 101 26.24 11.48 -15.60
CA ASP A 101 25.26 11.85 -14.58
C ASP A 101 24.96 10.70 -13.61
N ALA A 102 24.86 9.45 -14.08
CA ALA A 102 24.70 8.28 -13.21
C ALA A 102 25.93 8.05 -12.33
N LYS A 103 27.14 8.27 -12.87
CA LYS A 103 28.40 8.20 -12.10
C LYS A 103 28.47 9.30 -11.05
N ASP A 104 28.05 10.51 -11.39
CA ASP A 104 28.01 11.64 -10.47
C ASP A 104 27.04 11.39 -9.32
N ARG A 105 25.84 10.85 -9.60
CA ARG A 105 24.91 10.41 -8.55
C ARG A 105 25.56 9.35 -7.65
N ALA A 106 26.19 8.34 -8.24
CA ALA A 106 26.83 7.27 -7.47
C ALA A 106 27.98 7.79 -6.59
N ARG A 107 28.87 8.64 -7.13
CA ARG A 107 29.98 9.26 -6.37
C ARG A 107 29.46 10.12 -5.22
N MET A 108 28.44 10.93 -5.48
CA MET A 108 27.81 11.78 -4.46
C MET A 108 27.23 10.93 -3.32
N ILE A 109 26.47 9.88 -3.64
CA ILE A 109 25.86 9.02 -2.61
C ILE A 109 26.95 8.28 -1.83
N LEU A 110 27.92 7.66 -2.51
CA LEU A 110 29.03 6.96 -1.85
C LEU A 110 29.82 7.90 -0.94
N GLY A 111 30.06 9.15 -1.36
CA GLY A 111 30.73 10.18 -0.54
C GLY A 111 29.96 10.58 0.72
N ASN A 112 28.65 10.30 0.78
CA ASN A 112 27.80 10.52 1.95
C ASN A 112 27.53 9.22 2.75
N CYS A 113 28.07 8.09 2.31
CA CYS A 113 28.05 6.84 3.06
C CYS A 113 29.31 6.74 3.94
N ASN A 114 29.14 6.25 5.17
CA ASN A 114 30.29 5.98 6.05
C ASN A 114 31.27 5.01 5.39
N GLY A 115 32.54 5.43 5.26
CA GLY A 115 33.58 4.65 4.61
C GLY A 115 33.40 4.46 3.10
N GLY A 116 32.55 5.25 2.45
CA GLY A 116 32.34 5.15 1.01
C GLY A 116 31.58 3.89 0.58
N SER A 117 30.83 3.25 1.47
CA SER A 117 30.23 1.92 1.24
C SER A 117 28.73 1.90 1.52
N VAL A 118 27.97 1.35 0.59
CA VAL A 118 26.53 1.08 0.75
C VAL A 118 26.22 -0.05 1.73
N GLY A 119 27.24 -0.76 2.22
CA GLY A 119 27.12 -1.78 3.27
C GLY A 119 27.14 -1.20 4.70
N SER A 120 27.45 0.08 4.85
CA SER A 120 27.49 0.75 6.15
C SER A 120 26.08 1.15 6.62
N TYR A 121 25.89 1.18 7.94
CA TYR A 121 24.68 1.80 8.51
C TYR A 121 24.62 3.29 8.16
N SER A 122 23.43 3.78 7.82
CA SER A 122 23.13 5.21 7.74
C SER A 122 22.67 5.74 9.09
N GLU A 123 22.54 7.07 9.18
CA GLU A 123 21.80 7.70 10.29
C GLU A 123 20.39 7.13 10.42
N THR A 124 19.82 7.21 11.61
CA THR A 124 18.45 6.74 11.92
C THR A 124 17.39 7.31 10.98
N ARG A 125 17.53 8.59 10.61
CA ARG A 125 16.61 9.26 9.67
C ARG A 125 16.90 8.92 8.21
N GLY A 126 18.04 8.30 7.93
CA GLY A 126 18.58 8.07 6.60
C GLY A 126 19.65 9.09 6.19
N ILE A 127 20.34 8.81 5.10
CA ILE A 127 21.46 9.58 4.55
C ILE A 127 21.03 11.03 4.33
N GLU A 128 21.80 11.97 4.89
CA GLU A 128 21.44 13.39 4.90
C GLU A 128 21.25 13.98 3.50
N CYS A 129 22.17 13.71 2.56
CA CYS A 129 22.06 14.26 1.21
C CYS A 129 20.76 13.83 0.52
N ILE A 130 20.32 12.59 0.76
CA ILE A 130 19.08 12.05 0.21
C ILE A 130 17.87 12.73 0.87
N ARG A 131 17.90 12.95 2.19
CA ARG A 131 16.85 13.71 2.90
C ARG A 131 16.73 15.14 2.36
N LYS A 132 17.86 15.80 2.04
CA LYS A 132 17.88 17.13 1.42
C LYS A 132 17.25 17.12 0.02
N HIS A 133 17.53 16.11 -0.79
CA HIS A 133 16.88 15.96 -2.10
C HIS A 133 15.38 15.65 -1.99
N VAL A 134 14.95 14.85 -1.01
CA VAL A 134 13.51 14.66 -0.72
C VAL A 134 12.86 16.00 -0.39
N ALA A 135 13.48 16.80 0.48
CA ALA A 135 12.94 18.10 0.85
C ALA A 135 12.87 19.06 -0.36
N GLN A 136 13.91 19.09 -1.20
CA GLN A 136 13.91 19.87 -2.44
C GLN A 136 12.80 19.42 -3.39
N TYR A 137 12.63 18.12 -3.60
CA TYR A 137 11.56 17.55 -4.43
C TYR A 137 10.17 17.96 -3.94
N ILE A 138 9.93 17.87 -2.63
CA ILE A 138 8.67 18.27 -2.02
C ILE A 138 8.44 19.78 -2.24
N GLN A 139 9.46 20.61 -2.04
CA GLN A 139 9.37 22.05 -2.26
C GLN A 139 9.07 22.39 -3.74
N GLU A 140 9.76 21.75 -4.69
CA GLU A 140 9.51 21.90 -6.13
C GLU A 140 8.07 21.48 -6.51
N ARG A 141 7.65 20.28 -6.06
CA ARG A 141 6.30 19.73 -6.30
C ARG A 141 5.21 20.63 -5.73
N ASP A 142 5.43 21.19 -4.53
CA ASP A 142 4.44 21.98 -3.82
C ASP A 142 4.47 23.48 -4.19
N GLY A 143 5.15 23.86 -5.29
CA GLY A 143 5.13 25.23 -5.80
C GLY A 143 5.98 26.22 -4.99
N GLY A 144 7.07 25.75 -4.39
CA GLY A 144 8.02 26.56 -3.63
C GLY A 144 7.76 26.59 -2.12
N ILE A 145 6.73 25.89 -1.61
CA ILE A 145 6.48 25.78 -0.17
C ILE A 145 7.66 25.07 0.50
N PRO A 146 8.39 25.74 1.43
CA PRO A 146 9.59 25.17 2.04
C PRO A 146 9.35 23.81 2.68
N CYS A 147 10.35 22.95 2.58
CA CYS A 147 10.41 21.67 3.27
C CYS A 147 11.74 21.58 4.02
N ASP A 148 11.69 21.27 5.31
CA ASP A 148 12.90 21.05 6.10
C ASP A 148 13.31 19.58 6.03
N TYR A 149 14.56 19.29 5.67
CA TYR A 149 15.10 17.94 5.64
C TYR A 149 15.21 17.30 7.05
N TYR A 150 15.12 18.09 8.13
CA TYR A 150 14.94 17.59 9.49
C TYR A 150 13.53 17.02 9.75
N ASN A 151 12.57 17.26 8.87
CA ASN A 151 11.23 16.69 8.97
C ASN A 151 11.09 15.38 8.18
N ILE A 152 12.16 14.95 7.49
CA ILE A 152 12.18 13.76 6.65
C ILE A 152 12.77 12.57 7.40
N ILE A 153 12.04 11.45 7.38
CA ILE A 153 12.51 10.14 7.83
C ILE A 153 12.41 9.17 6.66
N LEU A 154 13.54 8.64 6.20
CA LEU A 154 13.57 7.56 5.21
C LEU A 154 13.16 6.23 5.87
N SER A 155 12.53 5.33 5.10
CA SER A 155 11.95 4.09 5.63
C SER A 155 12.05 2.92 4.65
N ASN A 156 11.89 1.70 5.18
CA ASN A 156 11.85 0.47 4.38
C ASN A 156 10.49 0.28 3.68
N GLY A 157 10.18 1.20 2.76
CA GLY A 157 8.84 1.40 2.22
C GLY A 157 7.94 2.19 3.16
N ALA A 158 6.84 2.71 2.62
CA ALA A 158 5.85 3.45 3.42
C ALA A 158 5.26 2.61 4.57
N SER A 159 5.16 1.28 4.40
CA SER A 159 4.59 0.38 5.40
C SER A 159 5.27 0.47 6.77
N ILE A 160 6.60 0.51 6.81
CA ILE A 160 7.36 0.63 8.07
C ILE A 160 7.22 2.03 8.65
N GLY A 161 7.18 3.06 7.80
CA GLY A 161 6.85 4.42 8.22
C GLY A 161 5.51 4.45 8.94
N ILE A 162 4.42 4.12 8.24
CA ILE A 162 3.05 4.10 8.79
C ILE A 162 2.97 3.32 10.11
N LYS A 163 3.54 2.10 10.16
CA LYS A 163 3.58 1.30 11.39
C LYS A 163 4.26 2.03 12.55
N SER A 164 5.40 2.67 12.31
CA SER A 164 6.14 3.39 13.35
C SER A 164 5.35 4.55 13.94
N PHE A 165 4.57 5.26 13.12
CA PHE A 165 3.70 6.34 13.60
C PHE A 165 2.50 5.81 14.37
N LEU A 166 1.80 4.80 13.83
CA LEU A 166 0.64 4.21 14.51
C LEU A 166 1.04 3.66 15.89
N ASN A 167 2.26 3.13 16.03
CA ASN A 167 2.76 2.66 17.31
C ASN A 167 2.87 3.77 18.38
N LEU A 168 3.07 5.05 18.00
CA LEU A 168 3.08 6.17 18.96
C LEU A 168 1.72 6.37 19.64
N PHE A 169 0.65 5.90 19.02
CA PHE A 169 -0.71 6.00 19.54
C PHE A 169 -1.13 4.75 20.31
N ASN A 170 -0.24 3.77 20.49
CA ASN A 170 -0.50 2.54 21.24
C ASN A 170 -0.43 2.77 22.76
N GLU A 171 -1.26 3.68 23.23
CA GLU A 171 -1.45 3.99 24.64
C GLU A 171 -2.96 4.09 24.93
N ARG A 172 -3.37 3.70 26.14
CA ARG A 172 -4.74 3.88 26.61
C ARG A 172 -4.83 5.20 27.37
N ILE A 173 -5.88 5.96 27.09
CA ILE A 173 -6.17 7.23 27.77
C ILE A 173 -7.55 7.07 28.39
N ASP A 174 -7.68 7.31 29.69
CA ASP A 174 -8.93 7.13 30.45
C ASP A 174 -9.54 5.72 30.24
N ASP A 175 -8.70 4.70 30.34
CA ASP A 175 -9.02 3.28 30.11
C ASP A 175 -9.56 2.94 28.71
N LYS A 176 -9.57 3.88 27.77
CA LYS A 176 -9.99 3.66 26.38
C LYS A 176 -8.78 3.56 25.44
N PRO A 177 -8.80 2.66 24.44
CA PRO A 177 -7.76 2.63 23.42
C PRO A 177 -7.81 3.89 22.56
N SER A 178 -6.66 4.29 22.00
CA SER A 178 -6.64 5.30 20.94
C SER A 178 -7.30 4.74 19.67
N GLY A 179 -8.12 5.57 19.02
CA GLY A 179 -8.88 5.25 17.83
C GLY A 179 -8.31 5.92 16.57
N VAL A 180 -8.36 5.19 15.46
CA VAL A 180 -7.84 5.62 14.16
C VAL A 180 -8.94 5.52 13.11
N LEU A 181 -9.26 6.65 12.49
CA LEU A 181 -10.19 6.71 11.37
C LEU A 181 -9.50 6.22 10.11
N ILE A 182 -10.07 5.20 9.47
CA ILE A 182 -9.57 4.64 8.20
C ILE A 182 -10.73 4.49 7.19
N PRO A 183 -10.45 4.65 5.89
CA PRO A 183 -11.50 4.55 4.88
C PRO A 183 -12.06 3.13 4.78
N ILE A 184 -13.29 2.98 4.32
CA ILE A 184 -13.88 1.71 3.94
C ILE A 184 -14.42 1.87 2.51
N PRO A 185 -13.87 1.14 1.53
CA PRO A 185 -12.76 0.16 1.62
C PRO A 185 -11.40 0.80 1.95
N GLN A 186 -10.50 0.05 2.62
CA GLN A 186 -9.10 0.46 2.94
C GLN A 186 -8.05 -0.49 2.39
N TYR A 187 -6.80 0.00 2.32
CA TYR A 187 -5.64 -0.86 2.14
C TYR A 187 -5.32 -1.67 3.42
N PRO A 188 -5.42 -3.02 3.42
CA PRO A 188 -5.44 -3.85 4.64
C PRO A 188 -4.24 -3.80 5.58
N LEU A 189 -3.18 -3.09 5.20
CA LEU A 189 -2.09 -2.75 6.12
C LEU A 189 -2.62 -2.01 7.36
N TYR A 190 -3.57 -1.08 7.18
CA TYR A 190 -4.08 -0.28 8.28
C TYR A 190 -4.82 -1.15 9.29
N SER A 191 -5.90 -1.83 8.90
CA SER A 191 -6.66 -2.69 9.80
C SER A 191 -5.79 -3.73 10.52
N ALA A 192 -4.86 -4.36 9.81
CA ALA A 192 -3.94 -5.34 10.38
C ALA A 192 -2.99 -4.71 11.41
N THR A 193 -2.46 -3.50 11.14
CA THR A 193 -1.59 -2.78 12.08
C THR A 193 -2.35 -2.29 13.30
N LEU A 194 -3.59 -1.80 13.12
CA LEU A 194 -4.44 -1.40 14.24
C LEU A 194 -4.72 -2.59 15.16
N ALA A 195 -5.05 -3.75 14.59
CA ALA A 195 -5.26 -4.98 15.36
C ALA A 195 -3.99 -5.41 16.12
N GLU A 196 -2.83 -5.41 15.45
CA GLU A 196 -1.52 -5.76 16.04
C GLU A 196 -1.22 -4.90 17.28
N PHE A 197 -1.42 -3.58 17.17
CA PHE A 197 -1.17 -2.64 18.26
C PHE A 197 -2.33 -2.51 19.25
N GLY A 198 -3.51 -3.09 18.99
CA GLY A 198 -4.68 -2.93 19.87
C GLY A 198 -5.30 -1.53 19.81
N LEU A 199 -5.11 -0.83 18.69
CA LEU A 199 -5.77 0.44 18.38
C LEU A 199 -7.20 0.18 17.91
N ALA A 200 -8.13 1.06 18.28
CA ALA A 200 -9.51 0.96 17.81
C ALA A 200 -9.62 1.40 16.35
N GLN A 201 -10.25 0.56 15.51
CA GLN A 201 -10.56 0.91 14.13
C GLN A 201 -11.88 1.68 14.07
N ILE A 202 -11.84 2.89 13.50
CA ILE A 202 -13.03 3.72 13.24
C ILE A 202 -13.21 3.77 11.71
N GLY A 203 -14.06 2.90 11.17
CA GLY A 203 -14.31 2.85 9.73
C GLY A 203 -15.22 3.98 9.26
N TYR A 204 -14.80 4.74 8.24
CA TYR A 204 -15.66 5.69 7.53
C TYR A 204 -15.86 5.25 6.09
N TYR A 205 -17.11 5.24 5.61
CA TYR A 205 -17.41 4.76 4.26
C TYR A 205 -17.08 5.80 3.19
N LEU A 206 -16.38 5.38 2.14
CA LEU A 206 -16.24 6.20 0.93
C LEU A 206 -17.53 6.13 0.13
N TYR A 207 -17.95 7.25 -0.46
CA TYR A 207 -19.22 7.32 -1.17
C TYR A 207 -19.07 6.82 -2.61
N GLU A 208 -19.36 5.52 -2.80
CA GLU A 208 -19.23 4.81 -4.07
C GLU A 208 -19.94 5.54 -5.22
N ASP A 209 -21.20 5.95 -5.03
CA ASP A 209 -22.01 6.56 -6.09
C ASP A 209 -21.50 7.94 -6.53
N ASN A 210 -20.60 8.55 -5.76
CA ASN A 210 -19.90 9.77 -6.10
C ASN A 210 -18.39 9.51 -6.19
N LYS A 211 -18.00 8.57 -7.05
CA LYS A 211 -16.60 8.26 -7.41
C LYS A 211 -15.69 7.97 -6.19
N TRP A 212 -16.22 7.28 -5.19
CA TRP A 212 -15.50 6.98 -3.93
C TRP A 212 -14.99 8.23 -3.18
N SER A 213 -15.73 9.34 -3.30
CA SER A 213 -15.42 10.57 -2.57
C SER A 213 -15.53 10.39 -1.05
N LEU A 214 -14.83 11.25 -0.32
CA LEU A 214 -14.85 11.28 1.13
C LEU A 214 -15.81 12.38 1.59
N GLU A 215 -16.86 12.01 2.32
CA GLU A 215 -17.88 12.94 2.79
C GLU A 215 -17.70 13.29 4.28
N ILE A 216 -17.78 14.58 4.61
CA ILE A 216 -17.60 15.05 6.00
C ILE A 216 -18.73 14.56 6.91
N SER A 217 -19.95 14.46 6.40
CA SER A 217 -21.09 13.93 7.15
C SER A 217 -20.87 12.48 7.59
N GLU A 218 -20.16 11.70 6.78
CA GLU A 218 -19.81 10.31 7.07
C GLU A 218 -18.68 10.23 8.10
N LEU A 219 -17.67 11.09 8.03
CA LEU A 219 -16.66 11.21 9.10
C LEU A 219 -17.30 11.59 10.45
N GLU A 220 -18.24 12.53 10.44
CA GLU A 220 -18.99 12.92 11.64
C GLU A 220 -19.86 11.76 12.17
N ARG A 221 -20.44 10.93 11.29
CA ARG A 221 -21.17 9.70 11.68
C ARG A 221 -20.24 8.72 12.37
N ALA A 222 -19.08 8.44 11.77
CA ALA A 222 -18.11 7.49 12.28
C ALA A 222 -17.59 7.87 13.68
N LEU A 223 -17.36 9.17 13.95
CA LEU A 223 -16.99 9.64 15.30
C LEU A 223 -18.10 9.43 16.34
N ARG A 224 -19.36 9.74 15.99
CA ARG A 224 -20.50 9.56 16.91
C ARG A 224 -20.70 8.10 17.32
N GLU A 225 -20.44 7.17 16.41
CA GLU A 225 -20.60 5.73 16.69
C GLU A 225 -19.63 5.21 17.76
N VAL A 226 -18.49 5.88 17.96
CA VAL A 226 -17.39 5.41 18.82
C VAL A 226 -17.11 6.28 20.05
N GLU A 227 -17.93 7.32 20.29
CA GLU A 227 -17.75 8.33 21.35
C GLU A 227 -17.48 7.71 22.74
N ASN A 228 -18.09 6.55 23.02
CA ASN A 228 -17.95 5.85 24.30
C ASN A 228 -17.01 4.64 24.28
N THR A 229 -16.40 4.28 23.14
CA THR A 229 -15.64 3.03 22.98
C THR A 229 -14.13 3.25 22.83
N CYS A 230 -13.71 4.39 22.28
CA CYS A 230 -12.30 4.74 22.09
C CYS A 230 -12.09 6.26 22.11
N ASN A 231 -10.83 6.68 22.05
CA ASN A 231 -10.46 8.09 21.90
C ASN A 231 -9.96 8.34 20.47
N PRO A 232 -10.76 8.94 19.57
CA PRO A 232 -10.31 9.26 18.21
C PRO A 232 -9.12 10.22 18.26
N ARG A 233 -8.00 9.84 17.63
CA ARG A 233 -6.75 10.64 17.64
C ARG A 233 -6.08 10.79 16.29
N VAL A 234 -6.42 9.93 15.33
CA VAL A 234 -5.74 9.88 14.03
C VAL A 234 -6.77 9.75 12.91
N LEU A 235 -6.59 10.49 11.83
CA LEU A 235 -7.31 10.32 10.58
C LEU A 235 -6.33 9.94 9.46
N VAL A 236 -6.52 8.73 8.92
CA VAL A 236 -5.79 8.24 7.75
C VAL A 236 -6.56 8.62 6.49
N VAL A 237 -5.87 9.18 5.51
CA VAL A 237 -6.39 9.40 4.16
C VAL A 237 -5.46 8.76 3.15
N ILE A 238 -6.01 7.95 2.25
CA ILE A 238 -5.26 7.29 1.17
C ILE A 238 -5.61 8.01 -0.14
N ASN A 239 -4.64 8.76 -0.71
CA ASN A 239 -4.88 9.58 -1.91
C ASN A 239 -3.64 9.64 -2.82
N PRO A 240 -3.70 9.14 -4.07
CA PRO A 240 -4.80 8.38 -4.68
C PRO A 240 -5.14 7.09 -3.94
N GLY A 241 -6.42 6.70 -3.96
CA GLY A 241 -6.95 5.64 -3.11
C GLY A 241 -6.63 4.20 -3.57
N ASN A 242 -6.56 3.30 -2.60
CA ASN A 242 -6.42 1.85 -2.78
C ASN A 242 -7.38 1.16 -1.81
N PRO A 243 -8.35 0.37 -2.31
CA PRO A 243 -8.41 -0.26 -3.64
C PRO A 243 -9.13 0.54 -4.73
N THR A 244 -9.67 1.70 -4.42
CA THR A 244 -10.71 2.39 -5.18
C THR A 244 -10.23 3.26 -6.34
N GLY A 245 -8.95 3.63 -6.38
CA GLY A 245 -8.36 4.38 -7.50
C GLY A 245 -8.84 5.82 -7.64
N GLN A 246 -9.59 6.37 -6.69
CA GLN A 246 -10.02 7.76 -6.69
C GLN A 246 -8.87 8.73 -6.39
N VAL A 247 -9.02 9.96 -6.86
CA VAL A 247 -8.13 11.09 -6.61
C VAL A 247 -8.97 12.19 -5.97
N LEU A 248 -8.60 12.63 -4.78
CA LEU A 248 -9.35 13.66 -4.07
C LEU A 248 -9.11 15.03 -4.70
N THR A 249 -10.20 15.79 -4.86
CA THR A 249 -10.10 17.19 -5.28
C THR A 249 -9.47 18.05 -4.18
N ARG A 250 -8.83 19.16 -4.55
CA ARG A 250 -8.31 20.14 -3.58
C ARG A 250 -9.38 20.57 -2.57
N LYS A 251 -10.62 20.76 -3.03
CA LYS A 251 -11.73 21.16 -2.15
C LYS A 251 -12.11 20.09 -1.14
N ASN A 252 -12.04 18.82 -1.54
CA ASN A 252 -12.28 17.72 -0.61
C ASN A 252 -11.18 17.65 0.46
N ILE A 253 -9.91 17.78 0.08
CA ILE A 253 -8.77 17.83 1.01
C ILE A 253 -8.92 18.99 2.00
N GLU A 254 -9.31 20.18 1.53
CA GLU A 254 -9.61 21.33 2.39
C GLU A 254 -10.67 21.02 3.47
N ASN A 255 -11.74 20.33 3.07
CA ASN A 255 -12.83 19.96 3.99
C ASN A 255 -12.35 18.93 5.02
N VAL A 256 -11.51 17.97 4.60
CA VAL A 256 -10.91 16.97 5.50
C VAL A 256 -9.99 17.63 6.52
N ILE A 257 -9.15 18.58 6.10
CA ILE A 257 -8.27 19.33 7.00
C ILE A 257 -9.10 20.12 8.03
N ARG A 258 -10.20 20.77 7.60
CA ARG A 258 -11.12 21.46 8.53
C ARG A 258 -11.74 20.52 9.55
N PHE A 259 -12.14 19.33 9.11
CA PHE A 259 -12.68 18.31 9.99
C PHE A 259 -11.64 17.83 11.01
N ALA A 260 -10.44 17.48 10.55
CA ALA A 260 -9.37 17.02 11.44
C ALA A 260 -8.95 18.11 12.43
N TYR A 261 -8.94 19.39 12.02
CA TYR A 261 -8.72 20.51 12.92
C TYR A 261 -9.79 20.60 14.01
N LYS A 262 -11.06 20.57 13.60
CA LYS A 262 -12.23 20.66 14.51
C LYS A 262 -12.20 19.58 15.59
N HIS A 263 -11.75 18.37 15.24
CA HIS A 263 -11.76 17.21 16.12
C HIS A 263 -10.38 16.86 16.70
N HIS A 264 -9.39 17.74 16.56
CA HIS A 264 -8.03 17.56 17.08
C HIS A 264 -7.38 16.22 16.67
N LEU A 265 -7.48 15.86 15.40
CA LEU A 265 -6.95 14.62 14.84
C LEU A 265 -5.60 14.83 14.17
N PHE A 266 -4.65 13.93 14.43
CA PHE A 266 -3.39 13.83 13.69
C PHE A 266 -3.68 13.30 12.28
N LEU A 267 -3.22 13.99 11.24
CA LEU A 267 -3.42 13.55 9.86
C LEU A 267 -2.29 12.61 9.39
N LEU A 268 -2.66 11.42 8.89
CA LEU A 268 -1.77 10.54 8.15
C LEU A 268 -2.19 10.52 6.68
N ALA A 269 -1.40 11.16 5.81
CA ALA A 269 -1.64 11.20 4.38
C ALA A 269 -0.79 10.15 3.65
N ASP A 270 -1.42 9.08 3.20
CA ASP A 270 -0.81 8.03 2.40
C ASP A 270 -0.86 8.39 0.91
N GLU A 271 0.24 8.95 0.42
CA GLU A 271 0.36 9.56 -0.91
C GLU A 271 1.28 8.74 -1.83
N VAL A 272 1.36 7.43 -1.60
CA VAL A 272 2.27 6.53 -2.34
C VAL A 272 1.95 6.41 -3.83
N TYR A 273 0.76 6.84 -4.26
CA TYR A 273 0.31 6.80 -5.65
C TYR A 273 0.34 8.16 -6.36
N GLN A 274 1.02 9.16 -5.79
CA GLN A 274 0.97 10.55 -6.30
C GLN A 274 1.37 10.74 -7.78
N ASP A 275 2.23 9.88 -8.33
CA ASP A 275 2.61 9.91 -9.75
C ASP A 275 1.66 9.13 -10.68
N ASN A 276 0.70 8.38 -10.14
CA ASN A 276 -0.27 7.58 -10.88
C ASN A 276 -1.60 8.32 -11.00
N ILE A 277 -1.67 9.37 -11.82
CA ILE A 277 -2.93 10.06 -12.16
C ILE A 277 -3.22 9.84 -13.65
N TYR A 278 -4.41 9.36 -13.97
CA TYR A 278 -4.83 9.01 -15.34
C TYR A 278 -6.00 9.86 -15.82
N ASP A 279 -6.90 10.23 -14.90
CA ASP A 279 -8.04 11.07 -15.21
C ASP A 279 -7.59 12.49 -15.54
N LYS A 280 -8.02 12.96 -16.72
CA LYS A 280 -7.63 14.28 -17.26
C LYS A 280 -8.12 15.46 -16.43
N ASP A 281 -9.20 15.24 -15.67
CA ASP A 281 -9.87 16.26 -14.86
C ASP A 281 -9.40 16.20 -13.39
N SER A 282 -8.47 15.30 -13.08
CA SER A 282 -7.89 15.08 -11.75
C SER A 282 -6.44 15.54 -11.69
N ALA A 283 -6.04 16.04 -10.54
CA ALA A 283 -4.65 16.38 -10.24
C ALA A 283 -4.30 15.95 -8.83
N PHE A 284 -3.05 15.51 -8.62
CA PHE A 284 -2.54 15.27 -7.28
C PHE A 284 -2.32 16.61 -6.56
N HIS A 285 -2.87 16.71 -5.36
CA HIS A 285 -2.61 17.79 -4.42
C HIS A 285 -2.14 17.16 -3.11
N SER A 286 -0.92 17.49 -2.69
CA SER A 286 -0.40 16.98 -1.41
C SER A 286 -1.18 17.60 -0.25
N PHE A 287 -1.42 16.82 0.80
CA PHE A 287 -1.99 17.31 2.05
C PHE A 287 -1.11 18.42 2.65
N LYS A 288 0.23 18.30 2.53
CA LYS A 288 1.15 19.38 2.93
C LYS A 288 0.83 20.69 2.23
N LYS A 289 0.78 20.69 0.88
CA LYS A 289 0.52 21.90 0.11
C LYS A 289 -0.78 22.56 0.55
N VAL A 290 -1.87 21.79 0.58
CA VAL A 290 -3.20 22.34 0.92
C VAL A 290 -3.25 22.85 2.36
N THR A 291 -2.64 22.12 3.32
CA THR A 291 -2.59 22.51 4.74
C THR A 291 -1.84 23.84 4.94
N ILE A 292 -0.70 24.02 4.27
CA ILE A 292 0.08 25.27 4.36
C ILE A 292 -0.62 26.43 3.64
N GLU A 293 -1.16 26.21 2.44
CA GLU A 293 -1.90 27.23 1.68
C GLU A 293 -3.18 27.70 2.39
N MET A 294 -3.81 26.85 3.19
CA MET A 294 -4.97 27.22 3.99
C MET A 294 -4.64 28.23 5.12
N GLY A 295 -3.36 28.41 5.46
CA GLY A 295 -2.91 29.35 6.49
C GLY A 295 -3.33 28.94 7.91
N GLU A 296 -3.10 29.82 8.87
CA GLU A 296 -3.52 29.59 10.25
C GLU A 296 -5.06 29.58 10.37
N PRO A 297 -5.64 28.70 11.22
CA PRO A 297 -4.94 27.82 12.16
C PRO A 297 -4.48 26.47 11.58
N TYR A 298 -4.87 26.16 10.34
CA TYR A 298 -4.68 24.85 9.72
C TYR A 298 -3.21 24.50 9.44
N SER A 299 -2.40 25.50 9.06
CA SER A 299 -0.97 25.33 8.78
C SER A 299 -0.14 24.89 10.00
N LYS A 300 -0.74 24.91 11.21
CA LYS A 300 -0.14 24.43 12.48
C LYS A 300 -0.56 23.02 12.86
N MET A 301 -1.39 22.35 12.06
CA MET A 301 -1.83 20.99 12.35
C MET A 301 -0.71 19.97 12.18
N GLU A 302 -0.76 18.94 13.03
CA GLU A 302 0.13 17.79 12.91
C GLU A 302 -0.26 16.93 11.70
N LEU A 303 0.73 16.70 10.83
CA LEU A 303 0.56 15.93 9.60
C LEU A 303 1.81 15.08 9.36
N ALA A 304 1.60 13.82 8.98
CA ALA A 304 2.63 12.97 8.38
C ALA A 304 2.19 12.52 6.97
N SER A 305 2.99 12.88 5.97
CA SER A 305 2.79 12.48 4.56
C SER A 305 3.75 11.35 4.20
N PHE A 306 3.25 10.28 3.59
CA PHE A 306 4.02 9.09 3.23
C PHE A 306 4.16 8.92 1.72
N MET A 307 5.35 8.51 1.29
CA MET A 307 5.66 8.16 -0.11
C MET A 307 6.48 6.87 -0.17
N SER A 308 6.38 6.14 -1.28
CA SER A 308 7.20 4.94 -1.53
C SER A 308 7.65 4.82 -2.98
N ILE A 309 8.86 4.31 -3.18
CA ILE A 309 9.39 3.92 -4.50
C ILE A 309 8.67 2.72 -5.12
N SER A 310 7.78 2.07 -4.37
CA SER A 310 7.17 0.79 -4.77
C SER A 310 6.13 0.94 -5.88
N LYS A 311 5.55 2.13 -6.06
CA LYS A 311 4.40 2.39 -6.94
C LYS A 311 4.83 3.30 -8.09
N GLY A 312 3.91 3.94 -8.81
CA GLY A 312 4.27 4.87 -9.89
C GLY A 312 4.93 4.20 -11.09
N TYR A 313 5.61 5.03 -11.88
CA TYR A 313 6.42 4.58 -13.01
C TYR A 313 7.69 3.85 -12.57
N MET A 314 8.14 4.05 -11.33
CA MET A 314 9.33 3.42 -10.75
C MET A 314 9.07 1.95 -10.39
N GLY A 315 7.99 1.62 -9.69
CA GLY A 315 7.55 0.22 -9.50
C GLY A 315 8.47 -0.68 -8.64
N GLU A 316 9.34 -0.10 -7.81
CA GLU A 316 10.47 -0.80 -7.14
C GLU A 316 10.08 -1.51 -5.84
N CYS A 317 9.02 -2.32 -5.87
CA CYS A 317 8.40 -2.96 -4.69
C CYS A 317 9.38 -3.74 -3.81
N GLY A 318 10.31 -4.47 -4.41
CA GLY A 318 11.26 -5.36 -3.73
C GLY A 318 12.43 -4.65 -3.07
N ILE A 319 12.75 -3.41 -3.49
CA ILE A 319 13.93 -2.66 -2.99
C ILE A 319 13.66 -2.00 -1.63
N ARG A 320 12.37 -1.82 -1.29
CA ARG A 320 11.90 -1.33 0.02
C ARG A 320 12.41 0.08 0.37
N GLY A 321 12.07 1.09 -0.45
CA GLY A 321 12.32 2.50 -0.16
C GLY A 321 11.04 3.31 0.08
N GLY A 322 11.13 4.28 0.99
CA GLY A 322 10.03 5.18 1.34
C GLY A 322 10.55 6.37 2.15
N TYR A 323 9.69 7.37 2.32
CA TYR A 323 9.91 8.42 3.31
C TYR A 323 8.59 8.82 3.96
N ALA A 324 8.70 9.43 5.14
CA ALA A 324 7.66 10.24 5.74
C ALA A 324 8.19 11.68 5.92
N GLU A 325 7.37 12.67 5.57
CA GLU A 325 7.55 14.06 5.99
C GLU A 325 6.61 14.34 7.15
N ILE A 326 7.12 14.96 8.22
CA ILE A 326 6.39 15.22 9.46
C ILE A 326 6.42 16.70 9.77
N ILE A 327 5.25 17.35 9.80
CA ILE A 327 5.16 18.76 10.15
C ILE A 327 4.39 18.96 11.46
N ASN A 328 4.80 19.97 12.21
CA ASN A 328 4.18 20.44 13.46
C ASN A 328 4.09 19.45 14.63
N MET A 329 4.72 18.27 14.54
CA MET A 329 4.79 17.32 15.66
C MET A 329 5.58 17.92 16.84
N ASP A 330 5.10 17.70 18.06
CA ASP A 330 5.81 18.10 19.28
C ASP A 330 7.26 17.53 19.26
N PRO A 331 8.31 18.36 19.47
CA PRO A 331 9.70 17.91 19.41
C PRO A 331 10.06 16.78 20.38
N LYS A 332 9.40 16.69 21.54
CA LYS A 332 9.59 15.59 22.50
C LYS A 332 8.96 14.31 21.98
N VAL A 333 7.81 14.38 21.31
CA VAL A 333 7.17 13.24 20.63
C VAL A 333 8.03 12.77 19.45
N MET A 334 8.55 13.70 18.64
CA MET A 334 9.52 13.40 17.59
C MET A 334 10.74 12.65 18.14
N LYS A 335 11.27 13.06 19.30
CA LYS A 335 12.38 12.35 19.95
C LYS A 335 12.01 10.91 20.33
N VAL A 336 10.79 10.68 20.83
CA VAL A 336 10.29 9.32 21.13
C VAL A 336 10.21 8.48 19.86
N LEU A 337 9.68 9.05 18.76
CA LEU A 337 9.64 8.38 17.47
C LEU A 337 11.05 7.97 17.01
N LEU A 338 12.00 8.92 17.00
CA LEU A 338 13.38 8.65 16.60
C LEU A 338 14.04 7.57 17.44
N ASN A 339 13.87 7.61 18.77
CA ASN A 339 14.39 6.57 19.67
C ASN A 339 13.75 5.19 19.38
N SER A 340 12.47 5.16 19.02
CA SER A 340 11.78 3.89 18.70
C SER A 340 12.30 3.23 17.43
N ILE A 341 12.76 4.02 16.45
CA ILE A 341 13.26 3.52 15.16
C ILE A 341 14.78 3.42 15.11
N SER A 342 15.52 4.01 16.07
CA SER A 342 16.99 4.04 16.09
C SER A 342 17.67 2.70 16.29
N VAL A 343 16.90 1.65 16.59
CA VAL A 343 17.41 0.27 16.71
C VAL A 343 17.96 -0.26 15.37
N MET A 344 17.57 0.33 14.23
CA MET A 344 18.09 0.03 12.89
C MET A 344 18.07 1.30 12.00
N CYS A 345 18.60 1.19 10.78
CA CYS A 345 18.40 2.17 9.71
C CYS A 345 17.68 1.53 8.51
N PRO A 346 16.98 2.29 7.66
CA PRO A 346 16.45 1.77 6.41
C PRO A 346 17.58 1.29 5.48
N THR A 347 17.27 0.37 4.55
CA THR A 347 18.26 -0.16 3.62
C THR A 347 18.86 0.96 2.78
N VAL A 348 20.19 1.01 2.68
CA VAL A 348 20.86 2.05 1.88
C VAL A 348 20.45 1.97 0.40
N LEU A 349 20.20 0.76 -0.13
CA LEU A 349 19.71 0.57 -1.49
C LEU A 349 18.30 1.17 -1.70
N GLY A 350 17.40 1.04 -0.72
CA GLY A 350 16.09 1.68 -0.75
C GLY A 350 16.20 3.21 -0.70
N GLN A 351 17.17 3.74 0.04
CA GLN A 351 17.47 5.17 0.08
C GLN A 351 18.05 5.67 -1.25
N ILE A 352 18.97 4.93 -1.89
CA ILE A 352 19.54 5.27 -3.21
C ILE A 352 18.45 5.39 -4.27
N VAL A 353 17.53 4.41 -4.33
CA VAL A 353 16.42 4.49 -5.29
C VAL A 353 15.51 5.66 -4.96
N MET A 354 15.28 5.94 -3.67
CA MET A 354 14.51 7.13 -3.28
C MET A 354 15.17 8.41 -3.80
N ASP A 355 16.49 8.53 -3.65
CA ASP A 355 17.26 9.68 -4.16
C ASP A 355 17.02 9.91 -5.64
N VAL A 356 17.10 8.86 -6.46
CA VAL A 356 16.89 8.99 -7.91
C VAL A 356 15.43 9.29 -8.26
N VAL A 357 14.46 8.77 -7.49
CA VAL A 357 13.03 9.09 -7.71
C VAL A 357 12.75 10.57 -7.43
N VAL A 358 13.35 11.14 -6.39
CA VAL A 358 13.13 12.55 -5.99
C VAL A 358 14.08 13.52 -6.67
N ASN A 359 15.21 13.05 -7.18
CA ASN A 359 16.20 13.81 -7.94
C ASN A 359 16.52 13.11 -9.29
N PRO A 360 15.52 13.01 -10.19
CA PRO A 360 15.72 12.40 -11.50
C PRO A 360 16.70 13.22 -12.36
N PRO A 361 17.19 12.67 -13.49
CA PRO A 361 17.97 13.45 -14.44
C PRO A 361 17.24 14.75 -14.82
N ARG A 362 17.99 15.85 -14.96
CA ARG A 362 17.52 17.18 -15.37
C ARG A 362 17.73 17.37 -16.88
N SER A 363 17.04 18.34 -17.49
CA SER A 363 17.00 18.51 -18.95
C SER A 363 18.36 18.72 -19.63
N ASN A 364 19.37 19.15 -18.87
CA ASN A 364 20.74 19.35 -19.32
C ASN A 364 21.65 18.13 -19.09
N GLU A 365 21.12 17.00 -18.61
CA GLU A 365 21.88 15.79 -18.28
C GLU A 365 21.66 14.67 -19.31
N PRO A 366 22.68 13.85 -19.60
CA PRO A 366 22.65 12.88 -20.72
C PRO A 366 21.58 11.79 -20.58
N SER A 367 21.17 11.43 -19.37
CA SER A 367 20.16 10.39 -19.14
C SER A 367 18.71 10.90 -19.21
N TYR A 368 18.49 12.21 -19.32
CA TYR A 368 17.16 12.83 -19.26
C TYR A 368 16.19 12.32 -20.31
N GLU A 369 16.58 12.33 -21.57
CA GLU A 369 15.68 11.97 -22.67
C GLU A 369 15.20 10.51 -22.56
N LEU A 370 16.12 9.61 -22.21
CA LEU A 370 15.78 8.20 -22.00
C LEU A 370 14.86 8.03 -20.78
N PHE A 371 15.19 8.68 -19.66
CA PHE A 371 14.39 8.61 -18.45
C PHE A 371 12.95 9.09 -18.67
N GLN A 372 12.77 10.24 -19.34
CA GLN A 372 11.43 10.75 -19.64
C GLN A 372 10.68 9.84 -20.59
N LYS A 373 11.33 9.32 -21.64
CA LYS A 373 10.73 8.36 -22.58
C LYS A 373 10.23 7.10 -21.87
N GLU A 374 11.00 6.55 -20.93
CA GLU A 374 10.62 5.38 -20.15
C GLU A 374 9.45 5.70 -19.20
N LYS A 375 9.54 6.80 -18.45
CA LYS A 375 8.50 7.28 -17.54
C LYS A 375 7.17 7.51 -18.25
N GLU A 376 7.17 8.30 -19.33
CA GLU A 376 5.97 8.60 -20.12
C GLU A 376 5.37 7.35 -20.76
N LYS A 377 6.21 6.45 -21.29
CA LYS A 377 5.75 5.18 -21.85
C LYS A 377 5.00 4.35 -20.81
N ILE A 378 5.52 4.26 -19.58
CA ILE A 378 4.89 3.52 -18.49
C ILE A 378 3.58 4.17 -18.07
N LEU A 379 3.57 5.48 -17.80
CA LEU A 379 2.37 6.20 -17.36
C LEU A 379 1.26 6.17 -18.42
N ARG A 380 1.60 6.40 -19.70
CA ARG A 380 0.65 6.26 -20.81
C ARG A 380 0.08 4.85 -20.90
N SER A 381 0.92 3.83 -20.75
CA SER A 381 0.46 2.44 -20.76
C SER A 381 -0.50 2.15 -19.58
N LEU A 382 -0.24 2.69 -18.40
CA LEU A 382 -1.13 2.54 -17.25
C LEU A 382 -2.47 3.25 -17.47
N ALA A 383 -2.47 4.48 -18.02
CA ALA A 383 -3.69 5.21 -18.35
C ALA A 383 -4.56 4.45 -19.39
N GLU A 384 -3.95 3.94 -20.47
CA GLU A 384 -4.66 3.12 -21.46
C GLU A 384 -5.26 1.84 -20.87
N LYS A 385 -4.55 1.20 -19.93
CA LYS A 385 -5.01 -0.01 -19.25
C LYS A 385 -6.11 0.30 -18.23
N SER A 386 -6.05 1.46 -17.57
CA SER A 386 -7.11 1.95 -16.69
C SER A 386 -8.44 2.07 -17.43
N GLN A 387 -8.43 2.78 -18.56
CA GLN A 387 -9.62 2.94 -19.40
C GLN A 387 -10.15 1.59 -19.91
N LEU A 388 -9.27 0.71 -20.40
CA LEU A 388 -9.66 -0.61 -20.88
C LEU A 388 -10.34 -1.46 -19.79
N VAL A 389 -9.81 -1.43 -18.57
CA VAL A 389 -10.38 -2.17 -17.44
C VAL A 389 -11.76 -1.61 -17.07
N ASP A 390 -11.89 -0.29 -17.01
CA ASP A 390 -13.16 0.38 -16.73
C ASP A 390 -14.24 0.05 -17.78
N ASP A 391 -13.91 0.20 -19.06
CA ASP A 391 -14.82 -0.06 -20.19
C ASP A 391 -15.35 -1.51 -20.17
N VAL A 392 -14.44 -2.47 -19.98
CA VAL A 392 -14.83 -3.89 -20.06
C VAL A 392 -15.59 -4.31 -18.82
N LEU A 393 -15.17 -3.90 -17.62
CA LEU A 393 -15.89 -4.25 -16.38
C LEU A 393 -17.32 -3.67 -16.39
N ASN A 394 -17.51 -2.44 -16.85
CA ASN A 394 -18.85 -1.85 -17.00
C ASN A 394 -19.68 -2.47 -18.14
N SER A 395 -19.07 -3.27 -19.02
CA SER A 395 -19.80 -4.05 -20.04
C SER A 395 -20.34 -5.39 -19.53
N ILE A 396 -19.97 -5.80 -18.31
CA ILE A 396 -20.41 -7.05 -17.70
C ILE A 396 -21.77 -6.80 -17.02
N PRO A 397 -22.83 -7.56 -17.35
CA PRO A 397 -24.13 -7.42 -16.69
C PRO A 397 -24.00 -7.55 -15.17
N GLY A 398 -24.67 -6.68 -14.41
CA GLY A 398 -24.63 -6.67 -12.95
C GLY A 398 -23.39 -6.03 -12.34
N TYR A 399 -22.43 -5.56 -13.14
CA TYR A 399 -21.25 -4.83 -12.65
C TYR A 399 -21.49 -3.32 -12.70
N LYS A 400 -20.93 -2.63 -11.70
CA LYS A 400 -20.78 -1.18 -11.67
C LYS A 400 -19.37 -0.85 -11.20
N THR A 401 -18.60 -0.15 -12.03
CA THR A 401 -17.20 0.18 -11.74
C THR A 401 -17.00 1.68 -11.86
N ASN A 402 -16.47 2.29 -10.82
CA ASN A 402 -15.96 3.67 -10.91
C ASN A 402 -14.63 3.67 -11.68
N PRO A 403 -14.39 4.67 -12.55
CA PRO A 403 -13.15 4.77 -13.30
C PRO A 403 -11.97 4.90 -12.33
N PRO A 404 -10.90 4.11 -12.48
CA PRO A 404 -9.67 4.32 -11.73
C PRO A 404 -8.99 5.61 -12.20
N MET A 405 -9.25 6.70 -11.47
CA MET A 405 -8.68 8.02 -11.74
C MET A 405 -7.17 8.06 -11.48
N GLY A 406 -6.68 7.18 -10.62
CA GLY A 406 -5.27 7.00 -10.31
C GLY A 406 -4.94 5.64 -9.70
N ALA A 407 -3.79 5.54 -9.03
CA ALA A 407 -3.26 4.30 -8.45
C ALA A 407 -3.09 3.16 -9.47
N MET A 408 -3.39 1.90 -9.13
CA MET A 408 -3.16 0.75 -10.02
C MET A 408 -4.29 -0.30 -9.98
N TYR A 409 -5.46 0.08 -9.46
CA TYR A 409 -6.51 -0.87 -9.09
C TYR A 409 -7.88 -0.41 -9.54
N ALA A 410 -8.73 -1.37 -9.85
CA ALA A 410 -10.17 -1.18 -9.96
C ALA A 410 -10.86 -1.99 -8.85
N PHE A 411 -12.01 -1.47 -8.39
CA PHE A 411 -12.83 -2.08 -7.34
C PHE A 411 -14.29 -2.16 -7.81
N PRO A 412 -14.60 -3.02 -8.80
CA PRO A 412 -15.97 -3.20 -9.30
C PRO A 412 -16.89 -3.68 -8.18
N ARG A 413 -18.08 -3.09 -8.14
CA ARG A 413 -19.24 -3.66 -7.46
C ARG A 413 -19.95 -4.60 -8.41
N PHE A 414 -20.46 -5.70 -7.87
CA PHE A 414 -21.28 -6.63 -8.63
C PHE A 414 -22.42 -7.20 -7.81
N GLU A 415 -23.50 -7.53 -8.52
CA GLU A 415 -24.69 -8.13 -7.92
C GLU A 415 -24.56 -9.65 -7.87
N LEU A 416 -25.00 -10.25 -6.76
CA LEU A 416 -25.02 -11.70 -6.56
C LEU A 416 -26.45 -12.16 -6.28
N PRO A 417 -26.97 -13.18 -6.98
CA PRO A 417 -28.27 -13.79 -6.69
C PRO A 417 -28.34 -14.35 -5.27
N SER A 418 -29.54 -14.40 -4.68
CA SER A 418 -29.77 -14.94 -3.33
C SER A 418 -29.25 -16.37 -3.15
N LYS A 419 -29.33 -17.22 -4.19
CA LYS A 419 -28.81 -18.59 -4.16
C LYS A 419 -27.28 -18.63 -3.98
N VAL A 420 -26.55 -17.64 -4.47
CA VAL A 420 -25.10 -17.51 -4.24
C VAL A 420 -24.83 -17.18 -2.78
N ILE A 421 -25.62 -16.26 -2.21
CA ILE A 421 -25.50 -15.86 -0.80
C ILE A 421 -25.77 -17.06 0.11
N GLU A 422 -26.79 -17.87 -0.21
CA GLU A 422 -27.10 -19.11 0.50
C GLU A 422 -25.98 -20.15 0.37
N ALA A 423 -25.43 -20.34 -0.84
CA ALA A 423 -24.32 -21.27 -1.07
C ALA A 423 -23.04 -20.85 -0.33
N ALA A 424 -22.72 -19.55 -0.31
CA ALA A 424 -21.61 -18.99 0.43
C ALA A 424 -21.79 -19.22 1.94
N ARG A 425 -22.99 -18.92 2.47
CA ARG A 425 -23.35 -19.17 3.88
C ARG A 425 -23.23 -20.64 4.26
N ALA A 426 -23.66 -21.56 3.39
CA ALA A 426 -23.53 -23.00 3.62
C ALA A 426 -22.07 -23.47 3.73
N LYS A 427 -21.12 -22.73 3.15
CA LYS A 427 -19.67 -22.96 3.27
C LYS A 427 -19.01 -22.12 4.37
N GLY A 428 -19.76 -21.30 5.12
CA GLY A 428 -19.21 -20.38 6.12
C GLY A 428 -18.33 -19.28 5.50
N GLN A 429 -18.64 -18.87 4.27
CA GLN A 429 -17.87 -17.86 3.52
C GLN A 429 -18.71 -16.61 3.27
N GLU A 430 -18.05 -15.45 3.19
CA GLU A 430 -18.65 -14.24 2.63
C GLU A 430 -18.98 -14.45 1.13
N PRO A 431 -20.05 -13.84 0.60
CA PRO A 431 -20.47 -14.06 -0.79
C PRO A 431 -19.40 -13.70 -1.83
N ASP A 432 -18.64 -12.62 -1.60
CA ASP A 432 -17.55 -12.21 -2.49
C ASP A 432 -16.31 -13.12 -2.41
N VAL A 433 -16.02 -13.71 -1.23
CA VAL A 433 -15.00 -14.74 -1.07
C VAL A 433 -15.38 -15.98 -1.85
N PHE A 434 -16.63 -16.44 -1.72
CA PHE A 434 -17.14 -17.57 -2.48
C PHE A 434 -17.03 -17.34 -3.98
N TYR A 435 -17.45 -16.16 -4.46
CA TYR A 435 -17.31 -15.75 -5.85
C TYR A 435 -15.85 -15.78 -6.32
N ALA A 436 -14.92 -15.25 -5.52
CA ALA A 436 -13.50 -15.22 -5.86
C ALA A 436 -12.86 -16.63 -5.92
N PHE A 437 -13.29 -17.56 -5.06
CA PHE A 437 -12.88 -18.97 -5.13
C PHE A 437 -13.40 -19.64 -6.40
N GLU A 438 -14.68 -19.47 -6.73
CA GLU A 438 -15.25 -20.06 -7.95
C GLU A 438 -14.59 -19.45 -9.20
N LEU A 439 -14.28 -18.16 -9.20
CA LEU A 439 -13.53 -17.51 -10.28
C LEU A 439 -12.15 -18.17 -10.46
N LEU A 440 -11.39 -18.32 -9.36
CA LEU A 440 -10.06 -18.93 -9.38
C LEU A 440 -10.10 -20.38 -9.90
N GLU A 441 -11.02 -21.20 -9.41
CA GLU A 441 -11.11 -22.62 -9.80
C GLU A 441 -11.55 -22.83 -11.25
N ASN A 442 -12.28 -21.88 -11.84
CA ASN A 442 -12.79 -22.00 -13.20
C ASN A 442 -11.93 -21.29 -14.26
N THR A 443 -11.16 -20.29 -13.87
CA THR A 443 -10.42 -19.42 -14.82
C THR A 443 -8.94 -19.25 -14.51
N GLY A 444 -8.49 -19.60 -13.30
CA GLY A 444 -7.14 -19.30 -12.84
C GLY A 444 -6.92 -17.84 -12.47
N ILE A 445 -7.95 -16.98 -12.57
CA ILE A 445 -7.85 -15.56 -12.24
C ILE A 445 -7.91 -15.38 -10.72
N LEU A 446 -6.83 -14.84 -10.16
CA LEU A 446 -6.71 -14.56 -8.72
C LEU A 446 -6.92 -13.07 -8.44
N VAL A 447 -8.09 -12.74 -7.90
CA VAL A 447 -8.46 -11.41 -7.37
C VAL A 447 -8.38 -11.37 -5.84
N LEU A 448 -8.65 -10.21 -5.21
CA LEU A 448 -8.92 -10.13 -3.77
C LEU A 448 -10.38 -9.76 -3.52
N PRO A 449 -11.16 -10.53 -2.75
CA PRO A 449 -12.55 -10.20 -2.47
C PRO A 449 -12.70 -8.92 -1.64
N GLY A 450 -13.82 -8.23 -1.78
CA GLY A 450 -14.11 -6.92 -1.17
C GLY A 450 -14.09 -6.95 0.35
N SER A 451 -14.51 -8.05 0.95
CA SER A 451 -14.41 -8.38 2.37
C SER A 451 -12.99 -8.22 2.94
N CYS A 452 -11.94 -8.38 2.13
CA CYS A 452 -10.56 -8.13 2.54
C CYS A 452 -10.27 -6.65 2.87
N PHE A 453 -11.05 -5.73 2.30
CA PHE A 453 -10.85 -4.29 2.36
C PHE A 453 -11.90 -3.60 3.26
N GLY A 454 -12.95 -4.33 3.64
CA GLY A 454 -14.19 -3.76 4.15
C GLY A 454 -15.04 -3.14 3.03
N GLN A 455 -16.34 -3.16 3.18
CA GLN A 455 -17.30 -2.57 2.24
C GLN A 455 -18.60 -2.22 2.96
N ILE A 456 -19.48 -1.45 2.33
CA ILE A 456 -20.82 -1.19 2.86
C ILE A 456 -21.56 -2.55 2.97
N PRO A 457 -22.18 -2.87 4.13
CA PRO A 457 -22.93 -4.12 4.28
C PRO A 457 -23.96 -4.33 3.17
N GLY A 458 -24.02 -5.55 2.63
CA GLY A 458 -24.91 -5.90 1.52
C GLY A 458 -24.39 -5.56 0.12
N THR A 459 -23.20 -4.97 0.01
CA THR A 459 -22.50 -4.80 -1.28
C THR A 459 -21.42 -5.87 -1.46
N ASN A 460 -21.07 -6.19 -2.70
CA ASN A 460 -20.02 -7.16 -3.03
C ASN A 460 -19.04 -6.54 -4.03
N HIS A 461 -17.75 -6.71 -3.75
CA HIS A 461 -16.68 -6.19 -4.58
C HIS A 461 -15.54 -7.19 -4.69
N PHE A 462 -14.61 -6.93 -5.61
CA PHE A 462 -13.26 -7.50 -5.56
C PHE A 462 -12.30 -6.46 -6.10
N ARG A 463 -11.03 -6.53 -5.69
CA ARG A 463 -9.95 -5.73 -6.27
C ARG A 463 -9.25 -6.52 -7.37
N THR A 464 -9.08 -5.88 -8.51
CA THR A 464 -8.17 -6.30 -9.59
C THR A 464 -7.16 -5.21 -9.91
N THR A 465 -6.09 -5.55 -10.65
CA THR A 465 -5.02 -4.59 -11.03
C THR A 465 -5.06 -4.26 -12.51
N ILE A 466 -4.60 -3.07 -12.86
CA ILE A 466 -4.39 -2.62 -14.26
C ILE A 466 -2.96 -2.95 -14.76
N LEU A 467 -2.20 -3.73 -13.99
CA LEU A 467 -0.77 -3.95 -14.22
C LEU A 467 -0.42 -4.92 -15.36
N PRO A 468 -1.15 -6.03 -15.60
CA PRO A 468 -0.77 -6.97 -16.65
C PRO A 468 -0.64 -6.32 -18.03
N GLN A 469 0.07 -6.99 -18.94
CA GLN A 469 0.22 -6.51 -20.31
C GLN A 469 -1.16 -6.42 -21.00
N LYS A 470 -1.35 -5.42 -21.88
CA LYS A 470 -2.65 -5.10 -22.50
C LYS A 470 -3.35 -6.31 -23.12
N LYS A 471 -2.60 -7.20 -23.80
CA LYS A 471 -3.15 -8.45 -24.37
C LYS A 471 -3.67 -9.39 -23.28
N LYS A 472 -2.91 -9.58 -22.19
CA LYS A 472 -3.27 -10.42 -21.05
C LYS A 472 -4.47 -9.86 -20.28
N ILE A 473 -4.57 -8.53 -20.13
CA ILE A 473 -5.76 -7.88 -19.57
C ILE A 473 -7.00 -8.19 -20.40
N LYS A 474 -6.95 -8.04 -21.73
CA LYS A 474 -8.11 -8.32 -22.59
C LYS A 474 -8.59 -9.76 -22.44
N THR A 475 -7.67 -10.73 -22.50
CA THR A 475 -8.00 -12.15 -22.33
C THR A 475 -8.60 -12.41 -20.95
N MET A 476 -7.96 -11.93 -19.89
CA MET A 476 -8.44 -12.09 -18.51
C MET A 476 -9.84 -11.50 -18.30
N LEU A 477 -10.10 -10.29 -18.82
CA LEU A 477 -11.40 -9.64 -18.65
C LEU A 477 -12.51 -10.34 -19.45
N GLU A 478 -12.19 -10.89 -20.62
CA GLU A 478 -13.14 -11.72 -21.38
C GLU A 478 -13.44 -13.03 -20.64
N GLU A 479 -12.42 -13.71 -20.12
CA GLU A 479 -12.60 -14.92 -19.29
C GLU A 479 -13.43 -14.63 -18.03
N LEU A 480 -13.20 -13.50 -17.37
CA LEU A 480 -14.01 -13.02 -16.24
C LEU A 480 -15.47 -12.82 -16.64
N LYS A 481 -15.72 -12.17 -17.79
CA LYS A 481 -17.08 -11.94 -18.31
C LYS A 481 -17.81 -13.25 -18.59
N GLN A 482 -17.15 -14.18 -19.29
CA GLN A 482 -17.73 -15.49 -19.60
C GLN A 482 -17.97 -16.33 -18.35
N PHE A 483 -17.05 -16.29 -17.38
CA PHE A 483 -17.25 -16.90 -16.07
C PHE A 483 -18.46 -16.30 -15.37
N HIS A 484 -18.56 -14.97 -15.31
CA HIS A 484 -19.62 -14.29 -14.59
C HIS A 484 -21.02 -14.64 -15.13
N ILE A 485 -21.18 -14.64 -16.46
CA ILE A 485 -22.45 -15.00 -17.11
C ILE A 485 -22.86 -16.44 -16.74
N LYS A 486 -21.94 -17.41 -16.91
CA LYS A 486 -22.19 -18.82 -16.56
C LYS A 486 -22.45 -19.02 -15.06
N PHE A 487 -21.76 -18.24 -14.24
CA PHE A 487 -21.93 -18.25 -12.78
C PHE A 487 -23.33 -17.77 -12.41
N LEU A 488 -23.80 -16.67 -12.99
CA LEU A 488 -25.17 -16.21 -12.80
C LEU A 488 -26.19 -17.25 -13.29
N GLU A 489 -26.01 -17.85 -14.46
CA GLU A 489 -26.90 -18.90 -14.97
C GLU A 489 -26.99 -20.11 -14.02
N LYS A 490 -25.86 -20.54 -13.44
CA LYS A 490 -25.79 -21.64 -12.46
C LYS A 490 -26.58 -21.36 -11.18
N TYR A 491 -26.68 -20.10 -10.77
CA TYR A 491 -27.31 -19.67 -9.52
C TYR A 491 -28.54 -18.77 -9.71
N SER A 492 -29.07 -18.67 -10.93
CA SER A 492 -30.34 -17.98 -11.23
C SER A 492 -31.53 -18.77 -10.72
#